data_AF-A0AAW0XK08-F1
#
_entry.id   AF-A0AAW0XK08-F1
#
_cell.length_a   1.000
_cell.length_b   1.000
_cell.length_c   1.000
_cell.angle_alpha   90.00
_cell.angle_beta   90.00
_cell.angle_gamma   90.00
#
_symmetry.space_group_name_H-M   'P 1'
#
loop_
_entity.id
_entity.type
_entity.pdbx_description
1 polymer ?
#
loop_
_entity_poly.entity_id
_entity_poly.type
_entity_poly.pdbx_seq_one_letter_code
_entity_poly.pdbx_strand_id
1 'polypeptide(L)'
;MNISAPGVTSVPSPFCQNNKKRQKEPTPPPSFLPHPDLRSSRIREDVQLRCECVGNDMAQELVNEQLVDCSLSFSVNRHVCIYGVEMPTQLVPVNLEPQLATRPIQQSYSELIYAFLQDSDDCRLTYTHFTARVSWNSSMEVIFNRPVYITPNKTYKITVVLNKVGRYPMYVTANYVTIDYLTFTFEQNRSRDGLIKAVIFGCSSQTSSSSPEPYWQI
;
A
#
# COMPACT_ATOMS: atom_id res chain seq x y z
N MET A 1 23.83 -40.08 -16.93
CA MET A 1 22.56 -40.69 -16.47
C MET A 1 21.46 -39.67 -16.71
N ASN A 2 20.69 -39.86 -17.77
CA ASN A 2 19.53 -39.04 -18.13
C ASN A 2 18.28 -39.72 -17.58
N ILE A 3 17.49 -39.01 -16.79
CA ILE A 3 16.24 -39.51 -16.22
C ILE A 3 15.11 -38.93 -17.07
N SER A 4 14.66 -39.70 -18.06
CA SER A 4 13.45 -39.41 -18.83
C SER A 4 12.25 -40.08 -18.16
N ALA A 5 11.26 -39.28 -17.77
CA ALA A 5 9.98 -39.75 -17.26
C ALA A 5 9.02 -40.13 -18.43
N PRO A 6 8.34 -41.28 -18.40
CA PRO A 6 7.31 -41.63 -19.36
C PRO A 6 5.93 -41.16 -18.87
N GLY A 7 5.18 -40.41 -19.69
CA GLY A 7 3.81 -40.06 -19.32
C GLY A 7 3.15 -38.88 -20.02
N VAL A 8 3.51 -38.53 -21.26
CA VAL A 8 2.78 -37.50 -22.02
C VAL A 8 1.75 -38.18 -22.93
N THR A 9 0.48 -38.08 -22.55
CA THR A 9 -0.65 -38.38 -23.43
C THR A 9 -0.76 -37.29 -24.51
N SER A 10 -0.75 -37.71 -25.77
CA SER A 10 -0.92 -36.84 -26.94
C SER A 10 -2.33 -36.28 -27.02
N VAL A 11 -2.47 -34.96 -27.14
CA VAL A 11 -3.74 -34.28 -27.41
C VAL A 11 -4.17 -34.57 -28.85
N PRO A 12 -5.39 -35.05 -29.11
CA PRO A 12 -5.88 -35.20 -30.48
C PRO A 12 -6.35 -33.86 -31.03
N SER A 13 -5.83 -33.48 -32.20
CA SER A 13 -6.48 -32.49 -33.07
C SER A 13 -7.57 -33.19 -33.88
N PRO A 14 -8.72 -32.55 -34.10
CA PRO A 14 -9.13 -32.42 -35.49
C PRO A 14 -9.85 -31.11 -35.87
N PHE A 15 -9.53 -30.66 -37.08
CA PHE A 15 -10.42 -30.13 -38.11
C PHE A 15 -11.25 -28.86 -37.82
N CYS A 16 -10.83 -27.75 -38.43
CA CYS A 16 -11.74 -26.95 -39.26
C CYS A 16 -11.01 -26.40 -40.49
N GLN A 17 -11.48 -26.84 -41.65
CA GLN A 17 -11.00 -26.50 -42.96
C GLN A 17 -11.43 -25.08 -43.37
N ASN A 18 -10.53 -24.42 -44.10
CA ASN A 18 -10.75 -23.41 -45.13
C ASN A 18 -12.17 -22.82 -45.28
N ASN A 19 -12.29 -21.53 -44.97
CA ASN A 19 -13.17 -20.62 -45.69
C ASN A 19 -12.40 -19.34 -46.03
N LYS A 20 -11.73 -19.33 -47.18
CA LYS A 20 -11.22 -18.10 -47.81
C LYS A 20 -12.40 -17.35 -48.42
N LYS A 21 -12.96 -16.39 -47.69
CA LYS A 21 -13.73 -15.28 -48.27
C LYS A 21 -12.90 -14.00 -48.19
N ARG A 22 -12.78 -13.36 -49.34
CA ARG A 22 -11.98 -12.18 -49.66
C ARG A 22 -12.75 -10.92 -49.24
N GLN A 23 -12.01 -9.84 -48.94
CA GLN A 23 -12.40 -8.43 -48.72
C GLN A 23 -12.71 -8.06 -47.26
N LYS A 24 -12.28 -6.92 -46.71
CA LYS A 24 -11.84 -5.62 -47.29
C LYS A 24 -10.81 -4.98 -46.33
N GLU A 25 -9.77 -4.35 -46.87
CA GLU A 25 -8.72 -3.66 -46.11
C GLU A 25 -9.33 -2.47 -45.31
N PRO A 26 -9.05 -2.31 -44.00
CA PRO A 26 -9.56 -1.18 -43.23
C PRO A 26 -8.82 0.11 -43.65
N THR A 27 -9.56 1.10 -44.12
CA THR A 27 -9.06 2.46 -44.34
C THR A 27 -8.51 3.03 -43.03
N PRO A 28 -7.33 3.69 -43.02
CA PRO A 28 -6.83 4.31 -41.80
C PRO A 28 -7.76 5.45 -41.34
N PRO A 29 -7.92 5.65 -40.02
CA PRO A 29 -8.74 6.74 -39.51
C PRO A 29 -8.12 8.11 -39.87
N PRO A 30 -8.94 9.15 -40.06
CA PRO A 30 -8.45 10.48 -40.43
C PRO A 30 -7.56 11.06 -39.34
N SER A 31 -6.44 11.63 -39.75
CA SER A 31 -5.48 12.33 -38.89
C SER A 31 -6.11 13.62 -38.35
N PHE A 32 -6.60 13.59 -37.12
CA PHE A 32 -6.96 14.80 -36.40
C PHE A 32 -5.68 15.47 -35.88
N LEU A 33 -5.41 16.67 -36.40
CA LEU A 33 -4.42 17.58 -35.85
C LEU A 33 -4.78 17.93 -34.40
N PRO A 34 -3.82 18.00 -33.47
CA PRO A 34 -4.10 18.37 -32.09
C PRO A 34 -4.44 19.87 -32.01
N HIS A 35 -5.67 20.17 -31.61
CA HIS A 35 -6.07 21.51 -31.19
C HIS A 35 -5.23 21.88 -29.94
N PRO A 36 -4.49 23.00 -29.95
CA PRO A 36 -3.87 23.53 -28.75
C PRO A 36 -4.95 24.35 -28.06
N ASP A 37 -5.65 23.79 -27.06
CA ASP A 37 -6.31 24.55 -25.97
C ASP A 37 -7.18 23.69 -25.04
N LEU A 38 -6.72 22.48 -24.72
CA LEU A 38 -7.08 21.84 -23.46
C LEU A 38 -5.80 21.53 -22.71
N ARG A 39 -5.22 22.59 -22.12
CA ARG A 39 -4.23 22.44 -21.06
C ARG A 39 -4.87 21.65 -19.93
N SER A 40 -4.53 20.37 -19.95
CA SER A 40 -4.66 19.31 -18.96
C SER A 40 -4.39 19.78 -17.53
N SER A 41 -5.34 20.52 -16.98
CA SER A 41 -5.35 20.99 -15.61
C SER A 41 -6.67 20.53 -14.99
N ARG A 42 -6.56 19.86 -13.83
CA ARG A 42 -7.62 19.26 -13.00
C ARG A 42 -7.89 17.77 -13.26
N ILE A 43 -6.96 16.91 -12.84
CA ILE A 43 -7.16 15.97 -11.72
C ILE A 43 -5.73 15.77 -11.21
N ARG A 44 -5.41 16.38 -10.05
CA ARG A 44 -4.13 16.14 -9.39
C ARG A 44 -4.05 14.64 -9.11
N GLU A 45 -2.93 14.02 -9.44
CA GLU A 45 -2.50 12.79 -8.77
C GLU A 45 -2.79 12.98 -7.28
N ASP A 46 -3.67 12.15 -6.73
CA ASP A 46 -4.11 12.24 -5.34
C ASP A 46 -2.87 12.40 -4.45
N VAL A 47 -2.73 13.56 -3.80
CA VAL A 47 -1.58 13.82 -2.93
C VAL A 47 -1.64 12.78 -1.82
N GLN A 48 -0.72 11.82 -1.86
CA GLN A 48 -0.57 10.82 -0.80
C GLN A 48 -0.04 11.55 0.44
N LEU A 49 -0.92 11.72 1.41
CA LEU A 49 -0.65 12.28 2.72
C LEU A 49 -0.24 11.17 3.69
N ARG A 50 0.52 11.53 4.71
CA ARG A 50 0.94 10.63 5.78
C ARG A 50 0.30 11.09 7.08
N CYS A 51 -0.36 10.15 7.75
CA CYS A 51 -0.80 10.34 9.13
C CYS A 51 0.21 9.65 10.03
N GLU A 52 1.11 10.41 10.66
CA GLU A 52 2.08 9.91 11.63
C GLU A 52 1.35 9.40 12.88
N CYS A 53 1.18 8.09 12.99
CA CYS A 53 0.44 7.43 14.06
C CYS A 53 1.22 7.40 15.37
N VAL A 54 2.52 7.69 15.33
CA VAL A 54 3.45 7.54 16.44
C VAL A 54 4.30 8.79 16.65
N GLY A 55 4.82 8.97 17.86
CA GLY A 55 5.80 10.02 18.14
C GLY A 55 7.18 9.73 17.53
N ASN A 56 8.03 10.76 17.49
CA ASN A 56 9.38 10.66 16.91
C ASN A 56 10.37 9.84 17.76
N ASP A 57 10.12 9.75 19.06
CA ASP A 57 11.03 9.09 19.99
C ASP A 57 10.73 7.59 20.10
N MET A 58 11.77 6.78 19.92
CA MET A 58 11.69 5.34 20.12
C MET A 58 11.39 5.06 21.60
N ALA A 59 10.32 4.33 21.85
CA ALA A 59 9.89 3.97 23.20
C ALA A 59 10.59 2.69 23.68
N GLN A 60 10.71 1.71 22.78
CA GLN A 60 11.22 0.38 23.06
C GLN A 60 11.79 -0.24 21.79
N GLU A 61 12.63 -1.24 21.96
CA GLU A 61 12.99 -2.17 20.90
C GLU A 61 12.17 -3.47 20.95
N LEU A 62 11.69 -3.90 19.78
CA LEU A 62 11.09 -5.21 19.57
C LEU A 62 12.12 -6.17 19.01
N VAL A 63 12.42 -7.23 19.77
CA VAL A 63 13.17 -8.38 19.27
C VAL A 63 12.19 -9.34 18.60
N ASN A 64 12.28 -9.45 17.28
CA ASN A 64 11.57 -10.46 16.52
C ASN A 64 12.43 -11.72 16.42
N GLU A 65 12.00 -12.80 17.06
CA GLU A 65 12.66 -14.12 16.98
C GLU A 65 12.02 -15.04 15.93
N GLN A 66 10.81 -14.74 15.46
CA GLN A 66 10.02 -15.61 14.56
C GLN A 66 9.11 -14.79 13.63
N LEU A 67 7.90 -15.29 13.35
CA LEU A 67 6.86 -14.56 12.64
C LEU A 67 6.14 -13.66 13.65
N VAL A 68 6.14 -12.36 13.41
CA VAL A 68 5.53 -11.37 14.30
C VAL A 68 4.52 -10.53 13.54
N ASP A 69 3.33 -10.43 14.09
CA ASP A 69 2.27 -9.53 13.68
C ASP A 69 2.23 -8.27 14.56
N CYS A 70 2.06 -7.13 13.91
CA CYS A 70 1.67 -5.87 14.55
C CYS A 70 0.41 -5.35 13.88
N SER A 71 -0.44 -4.68 14.65
CA SER A 71 -1.68 -4.12 14.12
C SER A 71 -1.92 -2.69 14.56
N LEU A 72 -2.73 -1.98 13.79
CA LEU A 72 -3.22 -0.65 14.10
C LEU A 72 -4.71 -0.62 13.80
N SER A 73 -5.52 -0.52 14.85
CA SER A 73 -6.95 -0.29 14.74
C SER A 73 -7.21 1.21 14.72
N PHE A 74 -8.00 1.68 13.76
CA PHE A 74 -8.29 3.10 13.60
C PHE A 74 -9.70 3.37 13.09
N SER A 75 -10.17 4.58 13.34
CA SER A 75 -11.34 5.16 12.70
C SER A 75 -11.01 6.59 12.25
N VAL A 76 -11.81 7.12 11.34
CA VAL A 76 -11.66 8.47 10.80
C VAL A 76 -12.97 9.24 10.85
N ASN A 77 -12.91 10.55 11.03
CA ASN A 77 -14.11 11.40 11.03
C ASN A 77 -14.61 11.80 9.62
N ARG A 78 -13.85 11.51 8.55
CA ARG A 78 -14.16 11.88 7.16
C ARG A 78 -13.79 10.76 6.19
N HIS A 79 -14.37 10.81 4.99
CA HIS A 79 -14.05 9.87 3.92
C HIS A 79 -12.60 10.05 3.48
N VAL A 80 -11.86 8.96 3.44
CA VAL A 80 -10.50 8.90 2.94
C VAL A 80 -10.28 7.64 2.13
N CYS A 81 -9.25 7.65 1.30
CA CYS A 81 -8.77 6.48 0.62
C CYS A 81 -7.44 6.06 1.26
N ILE A 82 -7.32 4.82 1.73
CA ILE A 82 -6.08 4.28 2.30
C ILE A 82 -5.30 3.57 1.21
N TYR A 83 -4.03 3.93 1.07
CA TYR A 83 -3.11 3.38 0.07
C TYR A 83 -2.14 2.38 0.68
N GLY A 84 -1.72 2.57 1.93
CA GLY A 84 -0.67 1.76 2.54
C GLY A 84 -0.26 2.26 3.91
N VAL A 85 0.90 1.81 4.35
CA VAL A 85 1.51 2.21 5.63
C VAL A 85 3.01 2.46 5.48
N GLU A 86 3.55 3.27 6.37
CA GLU A 86 4.99 3.40 6.60
C GLU A 86 5.39 2.61 7.86
N MET A 87 6.47 1.85 7.75
CA MET A 87 7.02 1.00 8.81
C MET A 87 8.50 1.30 9.00
N PRO A 88 9.06 1.18 10.22
CA PRO A 88 10.50 1.19 10.41
C PRO A 88 11.12 -0.11 9.90
N THR A 89 12.35 -0.02 9.41
CA THR A 89 13.17 -1.19 9.12
C THR A 89 13.90 -1.64 10.38
N GLN A 90 14.59 -2.79 10.30
CA GLN A 90 15.38 -3.28 11.41
C GLN A 90 16.51 -2.31 11.82
N LEU A 91 16.80 -2.33 13.12
CA LEU A 91 18.00 -1.72 13.69
C LEU A 91 19.23 -2.45 13.18
N VAL A 92 20.34 -1.72 13.01
CA VAL A 92 21.63 -2.35 12.68
C VAL A 92 21.97 -3.42 13.75
N PRO A 93 22.29 -4.65 13.34
CA PRO A 93 22.71 -5.68 14.28
C PRO A 93 24.00 -5.28 15.00
N VAL A 94 24.09 -5.52 16.32
CA VAL A 94 25.21 -5.10 17.18
C VAL A 94 26.57 -5.62 16.66
N ASN A 95 26.58 -6.78 16.03
CA ASN A 95 27.76 -7.41 15.44
C ASN A 95 28.23 -6.79 14.12
N LEU A 96 27.40 -5.98 13.46
CA LEU A 96 27.70 -5.29 12.21
C LEU A 96 28.07 -3.81 12.43
N GLU A 97 27.72 -3.22 13.58
CA GLU A 97 28.06 -1.84 13.96
C GLU A 97 29.56 -1.50 13.79
N PRO A 98 30.53 -2.28 14.32
CA PRO A 98 31.95 -1.94 14.21
C PRO A 98 32.49 -2.06 12.78
N GLN A 99 31.84 -2.87 11.95
CA GLN A 99 32.33 -3.19 10.61
C GLN A 99 31.85 -2.17 9.56
N LEU A 100 30.73 -1.48 9.81
CA LEU A 100 30.25 -0.37 8.98
C LEU A 100 31.21 0.81 8.97
N ALA A 101 31.97 1.03 10.05
CA ALA A 101 32.94 2.11 10.16
C ALA A 101 34.23 1.87 9.36
N THR A 102 34.51 0.63 8.95
CA THR A 102 35.82 0.22 8.39
C THR A 102 35.75 -0.48 7.04
N ARG A 103 34.58 -0.97 6.60
CA ARG A 103 34.42 -1.65 5.28
C ARG A 103 33.07 -1.32 4.63
N PRO A 104 32.98 -1.33 3.29
CA PRO A 104 31.72 -1.18 2.57
C PRO A 104 30.90 -2.48 2.67
N ILE A 105 30.29 -2.73 3.83
CA ILE A 105 29.35 -3.83 4.02
C ILE A 105 28.00 -3.46 3.41
N GLN A 106 27.23 -4.49 3.04
CA GLN A 106 25.88 -4.38 2.51
C GLN A 106 24.98 -3.63 3.52
N GLN A 107 24.73 -2.35 3.25
CA GLN A 107 23.89 -1.45 4.07
C GLN A 107 22.39 -1.78 4.00
N SER A 108 22.02 -2.90 3.37
CA SER A 108 20.65 -3.32 3.17
C SER A 108 20.45 -4.81 3.38
N TYR A 109 19.24 -5.20 3.74
CA TYR A 109 18.81 -6.58 3.89
C TYR A 109 17.52 -6.83 3.12
N SER A 110 17.17 -8.10 2.91
CA SER A 110 15.87 -8.45 2.31
C SER A 110 14.83 -8.56 3.42
N GLU A 111 13.79 -7.75 3.31
CA GLU A 111 12.61 -7.81 4.18
C GLU A 111 11.49 -8.60 3.49
N LEU A 112 10.69 -9.30 4.29
CA LEU A 112 9.54 -10.08 3.82
C LEU A 112 8.31 -9.74 4.66
N ILE A 113 7.31 -9.15 4.01
CA ILE A 113 6.14 -8.57 4.66
C ILE A 113 4.87 -9.10 4.02
N TYR A 114 3.90 -9.41 4.87
CA TYR A 114 2.52 -9.59 4.47
C TYR A 114 1.65 -8.59 5.24
N ALA A 115 1.00 -7.67 4.53
CA ALA A 115 0.18 -6.61 5.12
C ALA A 115 -1.23 -6.67 4.58
N PHE A 116 -2.22 -6.39 5.42
CA PHE A 116 -3.63 -6.39 5.02
C PHE A 116 -4.47 -5.42 5.86
N LEU A 117 -5.58 -4.99 5.26
CA LEU A 117 -6.55 -4.10 5.87
C LEU A 117 -7.89 -4.84 5.99
N GLN A 118 -8.52 -4.74 7.15
CA GLN A 118 -9.80 -5.34 7.49
C GLN A 118 -10.81 -4.28 7.92
N ASP A 119 -12.09 -4.58 7.74
CA ASP A 119 -13.20 -3.85 8.37
C ASP A 119 -13.47 -4.37 9.81
N SER A 120 -14.54 -3.87 10.42
CA SER A 120 -15.00 -4.23 11.76
C SER A 120 -15.46 -5.69 11.89
N ASP A 121 -15.74 -6.36 10.77
CA ASP A 121 -16.19 -7.75 10.73
C ASP A 121 -15.03 -8.71 10.42
N ASP A 122 -13.78 -8.23 10.60
CA ASP A 122 -12.54 -8.92 10.26
C ASP A 122 -12.43 -9.33 8.78
N CYS A 123 -13.27 -8.78 7.90
CA CYS A 123 -13.25 -9.09 6.48
C CYS A 123 -12.09 -8.35 5.81
N ARG A 124 -11.17 -9.11 5.19
CA ARG A 124 -10.01 -8.55 4.49
C ARG A 124 -10.42 -7.80 3.22
N LEU A 125 -10.28 -6.48 3.23
CA LEU A 125 -10.62 -5.59 2.13
C LEU A 125 -9.53 -5.54 1.05
N THR A 126 -8.27 -5.51 1.49
CA THR A 126 -7.10 -5.51 0.61
C THR A 126 -5.90 -6.14 1.32
N TYR A 127 -4.89 -6.51 0.56
CA TYR A 127 -3.63 -7.02 1.09
C TYR A 127 -2.49 -6.73 0.13
N THR A 128 -1.27 -6.89 0.62
CA THR A 128 -0.05 -6.92 -0.17
C THR A 128 0.89 -7.98 0.41
N HIS A 129 1.64 -8.62 -0.48
CA HIS A 129 2.78 -9.43 -0.09
C HIS A 129 4.01 -8.78 -0.74
N PHE A 130 4.99 -8.42 0.08
CA PHE A 130 6.07 -7.55 -0.32
C PHE A 130 7.40 -8.13 0.10
N THR A 131 8.34 -8.17 -0.84
CA THR A 131 9.74 -8.52 -0.59
C THR A 131 10.59 -7.44 -1.20
N ALA A 132 11.44 -6.78 -0.41
CA ALA A 132 12.33 -5.75 -0.92
C ALA A 132 13.67 -5.69 -0.19
N ARG A 133 14.64 -5.09 -0.87
CA ARG A 133 15.90 -4.69 -0.27
C ARG A 133 15.70 -3.35 0.42
N VAL A 134 15.86 -3.32 1.74
CA VAL A 134 15.68 -2.12 2.56
C VAL A 134 16.94 -1.82 3.34
N SER A 135 17.20 -0.54 3.58
CA SER A 135 18.34 -0.10 4.39
C SER A 135 18.07 -0.32 5.88
N TRP A 136 19.10 -0.56 6.68
CA TRP A 136 18.97 -0.57 8.13
C TRP A 136 18.66 0.83 8.68
N ASN A 137 18.08 0.92 9.88
CA ASN A 137 17.78 2.19 10.58
C ASN A 137 17.01 3.21 9.71
N SER A 138 16.09 2.74 8.86
CA SER A 138 15.33 3.56 7.93
C SER A 138 13.83 3.32 8.07
N SER A 139 13.04 3.80 7.10
CA SER A 139 11.61 3.54 7.01
C SER A 139 11.28 3.06 5.60
N MET A 140 10.23 2.25 5.49
CA MET A 140 9.78 1.65 4.24
C MET A 140 8.27 1.80 4.10
N GLU A 141 7.82 1.96 2.86
CA GLU A 141 6.42 2.06 2.53
C GLU A 141 5.90 0.70 2.04
N VAL A 142 4.75 0.30 2.57
CA VAL A 142 4.05 -0.92 2.18
C VAL A 142 2.72 -0.51 1.57
N ILE A 143 2.65 -0.52 0.24
CA ILE A 143 1.47 -0.12 -0.53
C ILE A 143 0.58 -1.34 -0.77
N PHE A 144 -0.71 -1.20 -0.49
CA PHE A 144 -1.70 -2.24 -0.73
C PHE A 144 -1.94 -2.43 -2.24
N ASN A 145 -2.26 -3.67 -2.65
CA ASN A 145 -2.55 -3.97 -4.05
C ASN A 145 -3.69 -3.13 -4.65
N ARG A 146 -4.61 -2.67 -3.79
CA ARG A 146 -5.70 -1.78 -4.15
C ARG A 146 -5.95 -0.77 -3.02
N PRO A 147 -6.18 0.51 -3.37
CA PRO A 147 -6.58 1.50 -2.38
C PRO A 147 -8.01 1.21 -1.89
N VAL A 148 -8.30 1.57 -0.64
CA VAL A 148 -9.58 1.26 0.01
C VAL A 148 -10.23 2.53 0.53
N TYR A 149 -11.47 2.76 0.11
CA TYR A 149 -12.29 3.85 0.65
C TYR A 149 -12.80 3.50 2.05
N ILE A 150 -12.55 4.41 2.98
CA ILE A 150 -12.89 4.30 4.38
C ILE A 150 -14.14 5.13 4.65
N THR A 151 -15.12 4.50 5.27
CA THR A 151 -16.34 5.17 5.72
C THR A 151 -16.08 5.82 7.07
N PRO A 152 -16.49 7.08 7.27
CA PRO A 152 -16.37 7.77 8.55
C PRO A 152 -16.96 6.96 9.71
N ASN A 153 -16.32 7.06 10.87
CA ASN A 153 -16.77 6.52 12.15
C ASN A 153 -16.97 4.99 12.18
N LYS A 154 -16.38 4.27 11.22
CA LYS A 154 -16.22 2.82 11.31
C LYS A 154 -14.79 2.48 11.72
N THR A 155 -14.64 1.42 12.51
CA THR A 155 -13.33 0.88 12.89
C THR A 155 -12.81 -0.01 11.77
N TYR A 156 -11.54 0.16 11.46
CA TYR A 156 -10.77 -0.64 10.53
C TYR A 156 -9.47 -1.07 11.20
N LYS A 157 -8.87 -2.16 10.72
CA LYS A 157 -7.62 -2.70 11.27
C LYS A 157 -6.62 -2.97 10.17
N ILE A 158 -5.43 -2.38 10.29
CA ILE A 158 -4.28 -2.75 9.47
C ILE A 158 -3.45 -3.74 10.27
N THR A 159 -3.09 -4.86 9.66
CA THR A 159 -2.18 -5.85 10.25
C THR A 159 -1.00 -6.06 9.32
N VAL A 160 0.21 -6.05 9.88
CA VAL A 160 1.47 -6.28 9.18
C VAL A 160 2.18 -7.44 9.84
N VAL A 161 2.57 -8.43 9.04
CA VAL A 161 3.28 -9.63 9.46
C VAL A 161 4.72 -9.54 8.95
N LEU A 162 5.66 -9.48 9.88
CA LEU A 162 7.10 -9.46 9.67
C LEU A 162 7.63 -10.89 9.80
N ASN A 163 8.35 -11.36 8.78
CA ASN A 163 8.89 -12.73 8.76
C ASN A 163 10.43 -12.79 8.88
N LYS A 164 11.05 -11.69 9.32
CA LYS A 164 12.50 -11.61 9.46
C LYS A 164 12.90 -11.43 10.91
N VAL A 165 13.70 -12.37 11.40
CA VAL A 165 14.39 -12.29 12.70
C VAL A 165 15.26 -11.04 12.73
N GLY A 166 15.14 -10.26 13.80
CA GLY A 166 15.83 -8.98 13.92
C GLY A 166 15.25 -8.09 15.00
N ARG A 167 15.70 -6.84 15.04
CA ARG A 167 15.33 -5.85 16.05
C ARG A 167 14.63 -4.70 15.34
N TYR A 168 13.46 -4.27 15.80
CA TYR A 168 12.74 -3.13 15.21
C TYR A 168 12.53 -2.05 16.27
N PRO A 169 12.64 -0.76 15.93
CA PRO A 169 12.24 0.31 16.83
C PRO A 169 10.72 0.34 16.95
N MET A 170 10.21 0.34 18.18
CA MET A 170 8.81 0.57 18.50
C MET A 170 8.62 1.94 19.11
N TYR A 171 7.53 2.58 18.71
CA TYR A 171 7.16 3.93 19.13
C TYR A 171 5.86 3.93 19.95
N VAL A 172 5.58 5.02 20.64
CA VAL A 172 4.27 5.18 21.30
C VAL A 172 3.25 5.62 20.26
N THR A 173 2.17 4.84 20.12
CA THR A 173 1.05 5.19 19.24
C THR A 173 0.21 6.29 19.88
N ALA A 174 -0.06 7.35 19.12
CA ALA A 174 -0.93 8.45 19.54
C ALA A 174 -2.38 7.97 19.65
N ASN A 175 -3.16 8.58 20.54
CA ASN A 175 -4.60 8.28 20.65
C ASN A 175 -5.39 8.79 19.43
N TYR A 176 -4.98 9.95 18.92
CA TYR A 176 -5.57 10.56 17.75
C TYR A 176 -4.54 11.50 17.10
N VAL A 177 -4.72 11.72 15.80
CA VAL A 177 -3.92 12.63 14.99
C VAL A 177 -4.86 13.42 14.10
N THR A 178 -4.72 14.75 14.12
CA THR A 178 -5.54 15.66 13.32
C THR A 178 -4.69 16.30 12.23
N ILE A 179 -5.13 16.17 10.99
CA ILE A 179 -4.50 16.71 9.79
C ILE A 179 -5.55 17.57 9.10
N ASP A 180 -5.39 18.90 9.18
CA ASP A 180 -6.38 19.89 8.79
C ASP A 180 -7.77 19.63 9.41
N TYR A 181 -8.67 19.00 8.65
CA TYR A 181 -10.04 18.70 9.07
C TYR A 181 -10.34 17.20 9.23
N LEU A 182 -9.33 16.36 9.03
CA LEU A 182 -9.40 14.91 9.15
C LEU A 182 -8.77 14.51 10.48
N THR A 183 -9.48 13.73 11.27
CA THR A 183 -8.98 13.16 12.52
C THR A 183 -8.96 11.65 12.40
N PHE A 184 -7.78 11.06 12.56
CA PHE A 184 -7.61 9.64 12.82
C PHE A 184 -7.67 9.42 14.33
N THR A 185 -8.48 8.46 14.75
CA THR A 185 -8.53 7.98 16.14
C THR A 185 -8.03 6.56 16.16
N PHE A 186 -7.04 6.28 16.99
CA PHE A 186 -6.41 4.98 17.11
C PHE A 186 -6.89 4.28 18.39
N GLU A 187 -7.31 3.03 18.24
CA GLU A 187 -7.66 2.21 19.40
C GLU A 187 -6.36 1.62 19.96
N GLN A 188 -6.05 1.93 21.22
CA GLN A 188 -4.93 1.31 21.90
C GLN A 188 -5.24 -0.17 22.15
N ASN A 189 -4.64 -1.03 21.34
CA ASN A 189 -4.68 -2.47 21.56
C ASN A 189 -3.36 -2.91 22.18
N ARG A 190 -3.37 -3.93 23.03
CA ARG A 190 -2.17 -4.25 23.84
C ARG A 190 -1.05 -4.95 23.04
N SER A 191 -1.27 -5.28 21.78
CA SER A 191 -0.39 -6.16 21.00
C SER A 191 0.43 -5.40 19.97
N ARG A 192 1.62 -4.95 20.39
CA ARG A 192 2.69 -4.42 19.51
C ARG A 192 2.28 -3.21 18.65
N ASP A 193 1.38 -2.39 19.17
CA ASP A 193 1.10 -1.05 18.67
C ASP A 193 2.41 -0.24 18.66
N GLY A 194 2.68 0.48 17.56
CA GLY A 194 3.88 1.32 17.45
C GLY A 194 4.93 0.89 16.43
N LEU A 195 4.71 -0.23 15.71
CA LEU A 195 5.50 -0.54 14.51
C LEU A 195 4.95 0.13 13.25
N ILE A 196 3.66 0.46 13.19
CA ILE A 196 3.10 1.23 12.08
C ILE A 196 3.33 2.71 12.38
N LYS A 197 4.30 3.33 11.68
CA LYS A 197 4.68 4.73 11.90
C LYS A 197 3.66 5.69 11.32
N ALA A 198 3.17 5.40 10.11
CA ALA A 198 2.20 6.24 9.46
C ALA A 198 1.23 5.45 8.59
N VAL A 199 0.03 5.99 8.44
CA VAL A 199 -0.94 5.56 7.41
C VAL A 199 -0.81 6.47 6.20
N ILE A 200 -0.68 5.87 5.01
CA ILE A 200 -0.61 6.57 3.73
C ILE A 200 -2.03 6.65 3.17
N PHE A 201 -2.53 7.86 2.96
CA PHE A 201 -3.92 8.09 2.57
C PHE A 201 -4.06 9.25 1.57
N GLY A 202 -5.23 9.36 0.95
CA GLY A 202 -5.62 10.51 0.13
C GLY A 202 -7.05 10.94 0.43
N CYS A 203 -7.30 12.24 0.40
CA CYS A 203 -8.63 12.81 0.51
C CYS A 203 -9.22 12.97 -0.89
N SER A 204 -10.35 12.31 -1.18
CA SER A 204 -11.12 12.70 -2.36
C SER A 204 -11.69 14.09 -2.08
N SER A 205 -11.35 15.07 -2.92
CA SER A 205 -12.02 16.37 -2.85
C SER A 205 -13.48 16.12 -3.23
N GLN A 206 -14.38 16.07 -2.26
CA GLN A 206 -15.80 16.29 -2.52
C GLN A 206 -15.92 17.75 -2.94
N THR A 207 -15.76 18.04 -4.23
CA THR A 207 -16.27 19.28 -4.79
C THR A 207 -17.77 19.26 -4.55
N SER A 208 -18.24 20.06 -3.60
CA SER A 208 -19.65 20.37 -3.47
C SER A 208 -20.14 20.87 -4.82
N SER A 209 -20.86 20.04 -5.56
CA SER A 209 -21.60 20.48 -6.73
C SER A 209 -22.68 21.43 -6.22
N SER A 210 -22.37 22.72 -6.20
CA SER A 210 -23.36 23.77 -6.11
C SER A 210 -24.33 23.54 -7.27
N SER A 211 -25.55 23.13 -6.95
CA SER A 211 -26.67 23.05 -7.88
C SER A 211 -26.80 24.40 -8.60
N PRO A 212 -26.84 24.43 -9.94
CA PRO A 212 -27.22 25.66 -10.63
C PRO A 212 -28.70 25.91 -10.34
N GLU A 213 -29.01 27.04 -9.69
CA GLU A 213 -30.38 27.53 -9.59
C GLU A 213 -30.99 27.67 -11.00
N PRO A 214 -32.24 27.21 -11.21
CA PRO A 214 -32.93 27.49 -12.45
C PRO A 214 -33.40 28.94 -12.45
N TYR A 215 -32.66 29.80 -13.15
CA TYR A 215 -33.14 31.12 -13.56
C TYR A 215 -34.27 30.94 -14.57
N TRP A 216 -35.51 31.17 -14.14
CA TRP A 216 -36.58 31.61 -15.04
C TRP A 216 -37.10 32.94 -14.52
N GLN A 217 -36.70 34.03 -15.19
CA GLN A 217 -37.35 35.32 -15.09
C GLN A 217 -38.51 35.36 -16.10
N ILE A 218 -39.69 35.64 -15.54
CA ILE A 218 -40.96 36.19 -16.06
C ILE A 218 -41.10 36.29 -17.59
#